data_AF-A0AA94KR66-F1
#
_entry.id   AF-A0AA94KR66-F1
#
_cell.length_a   1.000
_cell.length_b   1.000
_cell.length_c   1.000
_cell.angle_alpha   90.00
_cell.angle_beta   90.00
_cell.angle_gamma   90.00
#
_symmetry.space_group_name_H-M   'P 1'
#
loop_
_entity.id
_entity.type
_entity.pdbx_description
1 polymer ?
#
loop_
_entity_poly.entity_id
_entity_poly.type
_entity_poly.pdbx_seq_one_letter_code
_entity_poly.pdbx_strand_id
1 'polypeptide(L)'
;MDVISFDRYVLMGMKTFSKVSHFHGMEVVLYDRGDEYLLLLQKELLHYIVNGDDSSFLCLFSPLVRRVHKSSSLQDISYELELFQRNLNEPRIRKAHLSTVENNVLLALLACKTNYEISSLFHFNSKISSNYKNIVLHKLRLNSLSELLLIYNTWRKYRALFGIEYFSMQYNNAK
;
A
#
# COMPACT_ATOMS: atom_id res chain seq x y z
N MET A 1 2.87 -16.71 7.36
CA MET A 1 2.97 -15.25 7.20
C MET A 1 4.15 -14.93 6.31
N ASP A 2 3.90 -14.31 5.17
CA ASP A 2 4.94 -13.80 4.28
C ASP A 2 5.24 -12.34 4.60
N VAL A 3 6.49 -11.91 4.43
CA VAL A 3 6.90 -10.52 4.62
C VAL A 3 7.52 -10.02 3.31
N ILE A 4 6.97 -8.94 2.78
CA ILE A 4 7.41 -8.32 1.52
C ILE A 4 7.88 -6.92 1.88
N SER A 5 9.19 -6.75 1.96
CA SER A 5 9.85 -5.47 2.27
C SER A 5 11.14 -5.32 1.45
N PHE A 6 11.43 -4.10 0.97
CA PHE A 6 12.76 -3.74 0.46
C PHE A 6 13.71 -3.29 1.58
N ASP A 7 13.18 -3.07 2.78
CA ASP A 7 13.96 -2.77 3.97
C ASP A 7 14.48 -4.07 4.60
N ARG A 8 15.80 -4.23 4.57
CA ARG A 8 16.47 -5.43 5.11
C ARG A 8 16.27 -5.58 6.61
N TYR A 9 16.17 -4.48 7.36
CA TYR A 9 15.95 -4.53 8.81
C TYR A 9 14.54 -4.99 9.13
N VAL A 10 13.54 -4.50 8.41
CA VAL A 10 12.14 -4.97 8.51
C VAL A 10 12.07 -6.46 8.19
N LEU A 11 12.67 -6.90 7.07
CA LEU A 11 12.69 -8.33 6.71
C LEU A 11 13.32 -9.18 7.81
N MET A 12 14.45 -8.76 8.36
CA MET A 12 15.18 -9.51 9.39
C MET A 12 14.41 -9.56 10.71
N GLY A 13 13.88 -8.42 11.16
CA GLY A 13 13.05 -8.33 12.37
C GLY A 13 11.81 -9.20 12.27
N MET A 14 11.09 -9.12 11.14
CA MET A 14 9.87 -9.89 10.96
C MET A 14 10.10 -11.39 10.74
N LYS A 15 11.21 -11.79 10.11
CA LYS A 15 11.62 -13.21 10.04
C LYS A 15 11.96 -13.77 11.41
N THR A 16 12.52 -12.95 12.29
CA THR A 16 12.82 -13.36 13.67
C THR A 16 11.52 -13.52 14.44
N PHE A 17 10.63 -12.53 14.34
CA PHE A 17 9.30 -12.56 14.92
C PHE A 17 8.48 -13.77 14.46
N SER A 18 8.46 -14.08 13.16
CA SER A 18 7.68 -15.19 12.60
C SER A 18 8.12 -16.56 13.13
N LYS A 19 9.40 -16.71 13.54
CA LYS A 19 9.93 -17.94 14.13
C LYS A 19 9.53 -18.13 15.59
N VAL A 20 9.35 -17.04 16.33
CA VAL A 20 8.99 -17.08 17.76
C VAL A 20 7.48 -17.00 17.98
N SER A 21 6.74 -16.47 17.02
CA SER A 21 5.29 -16.41 17.05
C SER A 21 4.67 -17.72 16.55
N HIS A 22 3.60 -18.20 17.19
CA HIS A 22 2.82 -19.37 16.75
C HIS A 22 1.93 -19.12 15.51
N PHE A 23 2.36 -18.21 14.63
CA PHE A 23 1.64 -17.78 13.44
C PHE A 23 1.91 -18.68 12.21
N HIS A 24 2.04 -19.99 12.45
CA HIS A 24 2.30 -20.99 11.40
C HIS A 24 1.02 -21.23 10.57
N GLY A 25 1.13 -21.20 9.24
CA GLY A 25 0.02 -21.43 8.32
C GLY A 25 -0.86 -20.21 8.00
N MET A 26 -0.54 -19.01 8.50
CA MET A 26 -1.35 -17.82 8.25
C MET A 26 -1.17 -17.29 6.81
N GLU A 27 -2.27 -17.23 6.04
CA GLU A 27 -2.40 -16.60 4.69
C GLU A 27 -2.35 -15.06 4.73
N VAL A 28 -1.58 -14.52 5.67
CA VAL A 28 -1.39 -13.08 5.86
C VAL A 28 -0.03 -12.69 5.29
N VAL A 29 -0.02 -11.57 4.57
CA VAL A 29 1.17 -10.92 4.05
C VAL A 29 1.35 -9.59 4.76
N LEU A 30 2.54 -9.38 5.33
CA LEU A 30 3.01 -8.07 5.76
C LEU A 30 3.71 -7.41 4.59
N TYR A 31 3.04 -6.45 3.97
CA TYR A 31 3.55 -5.69 2.84
C TYR A 31 4.06 -4.32 3.30
N ASP A 32 5.34 -4.05 3.06
CA ASP A 32 5.93 -2.74 3.30
C ASP A 32 5.41 -1.75 2.28
N ARG A 33 4.66 -0.75 2.75
CA ARG A 33 4.05 0.26 1.89
C ARG A 33 5.10 1.20 1.28
N GLY A 34 6.30 1.25 1.84
CA GLY A 34 7.40 2.11 1.42
C GLY A 34 7.63 3.31 2.32
N ASP A 35 6.66 3.63 3.18
CA ASP A 35 6.77 4.62 4.25
C ASP A 35 6.94 3.92 5.61
N GLU A 36 6.50 4.54 6.70
CA GLU A 36 6.68 4.01 8.06
C GLU A 36 5.70 2.87 8.41
N TYR A 37 4.86 2.42 7.47
CA TYR A 37 3.80 1.45 7.72
C TYR A 37 3.97 0.15 6.95
N LEU A 38 3.67 -0.95 7.64
CA LEU A 38 3.40 -2.26 7.07
C LEU A 38 1.89 -2.44 6.92
N LEU A 39 1.45 -3.01 5.81
CA LEU A 39 0.06 -3.35 5.53
C LEU A 39 -0.16 -4.83 5.80
N LEU A 40 -1.21 -5.14 6.55
CA LEU A 40 -1.67 -6.51 6.77
C LEU A 40 -2.69 -6.81 5.67
N LEU A 41 -2.32 -7.73 4.78
CA LEU A 41 -3.09 -8.05 3.58
C LEU A 41 -3.28 -9.56 3.45
N GLN A 42 -4.40 -9.98 2.85
CA GLN A 42 -4.51 -11.31 2.27
C GLN A 42 -3.65 -11.40 1.00
N LYS A 43 -3.19 -12.61 0.67
CA LYS A 43 -2.33 -12.84 -0.50
C LYS A 43 -3.03 -12.48 -1.81
N GLU A 44 -4.31 -12.82 -1.93
CA GLU A 44 -5.17 -12.56 -3.10
C GLU A 44 -5.35 -11.06 -3.33
N LEU A 45 -5.51 -10.31 -2.24
CA LEU A 45 -5.62 -8.87 -2.29
C LEU A 45 -4.30 -8.23 -2.73
N LEU A 46 -3.18 -8.67 -2.17
CA LEU A 46 -1.89 -8.17 -2.60
C LEU A 46 -1.66 -8.47 -4.09
N HIS A 47 -2.04 -9.66 -4.54
CA HIS A 47 -2.02 -10.01 -5.95
C HIS A 47 -2.85 -9.04 -6.79
N TYR A 48 -4.08 -8.70 -6.37
CA TYR A 48 -4.91 -7.69 -7.04
C TYR A 48 -4.24 -6.30 -7.06
N ILE A 49 -3.59 -5.89 -5.98
CA ILE A 49 -2.92 -4.59 -5.86
C ILE A 49 -1.70 -4.51 -6.77
N VAL A 50 -0.89 -5.58 -6.82
CA VAL A 50 0.39 -5.60 -7.55
C VAL A 50 0.18 -5.90 -9.03
N ASN A 51 -0.73 -6.82 -9.37
CA ASN A 51 -0.96 -7.26 -10.76
C ASN A 51 -2.15 -6.57 -11.44
N GLY A 52 -2.89 -5.73 -10.73
CA GLY A 52 -3.99 -4.95 -11.28
C GLY A 52 -3.54 -3.80 -12.18
N ASP A 53 -4.52 -2.98 -12.58
CA ASP A 53 -4.28 -1.73 -13.28
C ASP A 53 -3.70 -0.66 -12.34
N ASP A 54 -3.36 0.51 -12.89
CA ASP A 54 -2.82 1.61 -12.09
C ASP A 54 -3.80 2.11 -11.01
N SER A 55 -5.10 1.86 -11.17
CA SER A 55 -6.11 2.24 -10.18
C SER A 55 -6.14 1.29 -8.97
N SER A 56 -5.58 0.07 -9.08
CA SER A 56 -5.39 -0.84 -7.95
C SER A 56 -4.44 -0.28 -6.88
N PHE A 57 -3.56 0.67 -7.24
CA PHE A 57 -2.73 1.43 -6.29
C PHE A 57 -3.56 2.07 -5.16
N LEU A 58 -4.78 2.54 -5.47
CA LEU A 58 -5.66 3.21 -4.50
C LEU A 58 -6.15 2.27 -3.38
N CYS A 59 -6.06 0.95 -3.55
CA CYS A 59 -6.38 0.00 -2.50
C CYS A 59 -5.39 0.03 -1.34
N LEU A 60 -4.14 0.52 -1.54
CA LEU A 60 -3.16 0.73 -0.46
C LEU A 60 -3.60 1.78 0.58
N PHE A 61 -4.59 2.61 0.22
CA PHE A 61 -5.15 3.66 1.07
C PHE A 61 -6.57 3.31 1.55
N SER A 62 -7.03 2.10 1.28
CA SER A 62 -8.35 1.68 1.75
C SER A 62 -8.40 1.73 3.29
N PRO A 63 -9.45 2.30 3.89
CA PRO A 63 -9.59 2.33 5.34
C PRO A 63 -9.72 0.93 5.96
N LEU A 64 -10.03 -0.09 5.13
CA LEU A 64 -10.17 -1.47 5.54
C LEU A 64 -8.84 -2.23 5.56
N VAL A 65 -7.79 -1.68 4.95
CA VAL A 65 -6.44 -2.24 5.04
C VAL A 65 -5.87 -1.86 6.40
N ARG A 66 -5.62 -2.87 7.25
CA ARG A 66 -4.95 -2.67 8.53
C ARG A 66 -3.49 -2.29 8.32
N ARG A 67 -3.02 -1.35 9.13
CA ARG A 67 -1.68 -0.78 9.04
C ARG A 67 -1.02 -0.88 10.40
N VAL A 68 0.24 -1.28 10.42
CA VAL A 68 1.07 -1.31 11.62
C VAL A 68 2.31 -0.49 11.37
N HIS A 69 2.71 0.32 12.35
CA HIS A 69 3.90 1.14 12.23
C HIS A 69 5.14 0.25 12.36
N LYS A 70 6.21 0.52 11.59
CA LYS A 70 7.45 -0.27 11.64
C LYS A 70 8.14 -0.23 13.01
N SER A 71 7.91 0.85 13.77
CA SER A 71 8.40 1.01 15.14
C SER A 71 7.45 0.48 16.22
N SER A 72 6.31 -0.12 15.85
CA SER A 72 5.41 -0.76 16.83
C SER A 72 6.12 -1.89 17.56
N SER A 73 5.76 -2.12 18.82
CA SER A 73 6.32 -3.24 19.56
C SER A 73 5.89 -4.57 18.94
N LEU A 74 6.66 -5.65 19.18
CA LEU A 74 6.28 -6.98 18.71
C LEU A 74 4.91 -7.42 19.27
N GLN A 75 4.56 -6.98 20.47
CA GLN A 75 3.27 -7.28 21.09
C GLN A 75 2.11 -6.59 20.36
N ASP A 76 2.29 -5.34 19.93
CA ASP A 76 1.29 -4.60 19.16
C ASP A 76 1.10 -5.23 17.77
N ILE A 77 2.21 -5.64 17.12
CA ILE A 77 2.18 -6.35 15.84
C ILE A 77 1.42 -7.68 15.99
N SER A 78 1.69 -8.47 17.05
CA SER A 78 0.97 -9.70 17.35
C SER A 78 -0.53 -9.46 17.51
N TYR A 79 -0.90 -8.45 18.30
CA TYR A 79 -2.29 -8.12 18.55
C TYR A 79 -3.05 -7.72 17.28
N GLU A 80 -2.45 -6.88 16.43
CA GLU A 80 -3.07 -6.48 15.16
C GLU A 80 -3.18 -7.65 14.18
N LEU A 81 -2.22 -8.58 14.17
CA LEU A 81 -2.33 -9.81 13.39
C LEU A 81 -3.48 -10.69 13.87
N GLU A 82 -3.61 -10.93 15.17
CA GLU A 82 -4.73 -11.69 15.74
C GLU A 82 -6.09 -11.06 15.41
N LEU A 83 -6.20 -9.74 15.52
CA LEU A 83 -7.40 -9.00 15.15
C LEU A 83 -7.70 -9.11 13.65
N PHE A 84 -6.68 -8.97 12.80
CA PHE A 84 -6.85 -9.11 11.35
C PHE A 84 -7.44 -10.48 11.02
N GLN A 85 -6.93 -11.53 11.66
CA GLN A 85 -7.37 -12.90 11.41
C GLN A 85 -8.82 -13.18 11.79
N ARG A 86 -9.25 -12.69 12.96
CA ARG A 86 -10.65 -12.82 13.39
C ARG A 86 -11.63 -12.20 12.38
N ASN A 87 -11.14 -11.29 11.54
CA ASN A 87 -11.92 -10.54 10.56
C ASN A 87 -11.57 -10.89 9.10
N LEU A 88 -10.87 -12.00 8.83
CA LEU A 88 -10.46 -12.43 7.47
C LEU A 88 -11.65 -12.62 6.50
N ASN A 89 -12.87 -12.81 7.01
CA ASN A 89 -14.07 -13.07 6.20
C ASN A 89 -14.74 -11.81 5.62
N GLU A 90 -14.12 -10.63 5.70
CA GLU A 90 -14.66 -9.40 5.10
C GLU A 90 -13.91 -8.96 3.83
N PRO A 91 -14.10 -9.61 2.66
CA PRO A 91 -13.44 -9.19 1.43
C PRO A 91 -14.27 -8.12 0.73
N ARG A 92 -14.20 -6.88 1.20
CA ARG A 92 -14.69 -5.73 0.41
C ARG A 92 -13.77 -4.52 0.55
N ILE A 93 -12.52 -4.68 0.14
CA ILE A 93 -11.63 -3.52 0.06
C ILE A 93 -12.11 -2.59 -1.04
N ARG A 94 -12.47 -1.38 -0.62
CA ARG A 94 -12.87 -0.29 -1.49
C ARG A 94 -11.64 0.57 -1.77
N LYS A 95 -11.46 0.93 -3.04
CA LYS A 95 -10.50 1.98 -3.44
C LYS A 95 -10.82 3.27 -2.68
N ALA A 96 -9.78 4.05 -2.37
CA ALA A 96 -10.01 5.41 -1.89
C ALA A 96 -10.89 6.17 -2.90
N HIS A 97 -11.95 6.82 -2.43
CA HIS A 97 -12.92 7.46 -3.30
C HIS A 97 -12.41 8.83 -3.76
N LEU A 98 -11.93 8.87 -5.00
CA LEU A 98 -11.53 10.10 -5.69
C LEU A 98 -12.54 10.41 -6.80
N SER A 99 -12.91 11.68 -6.94
CA SER A 99 -13.64 12.15 -8.12
C SER A 99 -12.76 12.06 -9.37
N THR A 100 -13.36 12.17 -10.55
CA THR A 100 -12.60 12.15 -11.83
C THR A 100 -11.49 13.21 -11.85
N VAL A 101 -11.79 14.42 -11.38
CA VAL A 101 -10.81 15.52 -11.32
C VAL A 101 -9.70 15.21 -10.33
N GLU A 102 -10.04 14.74 -9.13
CA GLU A 102 -9.05 14.35 -8.11
C GLU A 102 -8.14 13.22 -8.59
N ASN A 103 -8.70 12.24 -9.32
CA ASN A 103 -7.92 11.16 -9.89
C ASN A 103 -6.96 11.65 -10.99
N ASN A 104 -7.40 12.57 -11.84
CA ASN A 104 -6.52 13.18 -12.86
C ASN A 104 -5.39 14.00 -12.21
N VAL A 105 -5.69 14.74 -11.15
CA VAL A 105 -4.68 15.47 -10.36
C VAL A 105 -3.72 14.48 -9.70
N LEU A 106 -4.21 13.39 -9.11
CA LEU A 106 -3.37 12.33 -8.56
C LEU A 106 -2.40 11.80 -9.63
N LEU A 107 -2.88 11.41 -10.81
CA LEU A 107 -2.02 10.91 -11.89
C LEU A 107 -0.95 11.92 -12.30
N ALA A 108 -1.29 13.22 -12.38
CA ALA A 108 -0.31 14.26 -12.66
C ALA A 108 0.74 14.40 -11.53
N LEU A 109 0.32 14.32 -10.26
CA LEU A 109 1.25 14.31 -9.13
C LEU A 109 2.20 13.11 -9.16
N LEU A 110 1.68 11.91 -9.50
CA LEU A 110 2.48 10.69 -9.65
C LEU A 110 3.44 10.75 -10.84
N ALA A 111 3.11 11.54 -11.86
CA ALA A 111 4.00 11.91 -12.97
C ALA A 111 4.96 13.07 -12.62
N CYS A 112 5.10 13.40 -11.34
CA CYS A 112 5.97 14.47 -10.81
C CYS A 112 5.69 15.86 -11.41
N LYS A 113 4.44 16.13 -11.81
CA LYS A 113 4.05 17.45 -12.31
C LYS A 113 3.96 18.46 -11.18
N THR A 114 4.48 19.66 -11.46
CA THR A 114 4.38 20.80 -10.56
C THR A 114 2.95 21.34 -10.51
N ASN A 115 2.60 22.09 -9.45
CA ASN A 115 1.30 22.76 -9.36
C ASN A 115 1.05 23.69 -10.57
N TYR A 116 2.10 24.32 -11.11
CA TYR A 116 1.98 25.15 -12.32
C TYR A 116 1.60 24.33 -13.55
N GLU A 117 2.29 23.21 -13.80
CA GLU A 117 1.96 22.30 -14.90
C GLU A 117 0.56 21.71 -14.75
N ILE A 118 0.16 21.31 -13.54
CA ILE A 118 -1.21 20.81 -13.25
C ILE A 118 -2.24 21.90 -13.54
N SER A 119 -1.97 23.14 -13.13
CA SER A 119 -2.84 24.29 -13.41
C SER A 119 -3.03 24.48 -14.91
N SER A 120 -1.94 24.41 -15.68
CA SER A 120 -1.98 24.51 -17.14
C SER A 120 -2.72 23.34 -17.79
N LEU A 121 -2.47 22.11 -17.35
CA LEU A 121 -3.03 20.88 -17.94
C LEU A 121 -4.55 20.79 -17.78
N PHE A 122 -5.08 21.26 -16.65
CA PHE A 122 -6.51 21.18 -16.33
C PHE A 122 -7.23 22.52 -16.38
N HIS A 123 -6.56 23.57 -16.89
CA HIS A 123 -7.08 24.94 -16.96
C HIS A 123 -7.59 25.46 -15.61
N PHE A 124 -6.88 25.11 -14.53
CA PHE A 124 -7.12 25.63 -13.20
C PHE A 124 -6.26 26.88 -12.95
N ASN A 125 -6.68 27.72 -12.00
CA ASN A 125 -5.74 28.65 -11.38
C ASN A 125 -4.86 27.93 -10.35
N SER A 126 -3.72 28.54 -10.00
CA SER A 126 -2.72 27.95 -9.09
C SER A 126 -3.27 27.62 -7.70
N LYS A 127 -4.24 28.39 -7.21
CA LYS A 127 -4.93 28.17 -5.93
C LYS A 127 -5.79 26.90 -5.98
N ILE A 128 -6.54 26.70 -7.05
CA ILE A 128 -7.39 25.52 -7.26
C ILE A 128 -6.52 24.25 -7.40
N SER A 129 -5.43 24.31 -8.17
CA SER A 129 -4.48 23.19 -8.26
C SER A 129 -3.90 22.81 -6.90
N SER A 130 -3.47 23.81 -6.11
CA SER A 130 -2.96 23.57 -4.76
C SER A 130 -4.03 22.98 -3.83
N ASN A 131 -5.28 23.42 -3.96
CA ASN A 131 -6.39 22.88 -3.20
C ASN A 131 -6.67 21.41 -3.56
N TYR A 132 -6.73 21.07 -4.85
CA TYR A 132 -6.94 19.68 -5.27
C TYR A 132 -5.79 18.76 -4.83
N LYS A 133 -4.54 19.21 -4.89
CA LYS A 133 -3.41 18.46 -4.32
C LYS A 133 -3.65 18.14 -2.85
N ASN A 134 -4.03 19.13 -2.05
CA ASN A 134 -4.28 18.94 -0.62
C ASN A 134 -5.49 18.03 -0.36
N ILE A 135 -6.56 18.17 -1.14
CA ILE A 135 -7.74 17.29 -1.07
C ILE A 135 -7.36 15.84 -1.34
N VAL A 136 -6.57 15.59 -2.40
CA VAL A 136 -6.10 14.24 -2.75
C VAL A 136 -5.26 13.66 -1.60
N LEU A 137 -4.26 14.40 -1.11
CA LEU A 137 -3.43 13.95 0.01
C LEU A 137 -4.26 13.65 1.26
N HIS A 138 -5.19 14.54 1.60
CA HIS A 138 -6.09 14.34 2.74
C HIS A 138 -6.98 13.10 2.58
N LYS A 139 -7.57 12.88 1.40
CA LYS A 139 -8.40 11.69 1.12
C LYS A 139 -7.59 10.39 1.19
N LEU A 140 -6.31 10.44 0.82
CA LEU A 140 -5.37 9.32 0.95
C LEU A 140 -4.77 9.21 2.36
N ARG A 141 -5.10 10.13 3.28
CA ARG A 141 -4.58 10.22 4.66
C ARG A 141 -3.05 10.34 4.68
N LEU A 142 -2.53 11.22 3.84
CA LEU A 142 -1.11 11.54 3.71
C LEU A 142 -0.86 12.99 4.11
N ASN A 143 0.29 13.23 4.73
CA ASN A 143 0.69 14.56 5.19
C ASN A 143 1.46 15.33 4.11
N SER A 144 2.07 14.62 3.16
CA SER A 144 2.93 15.24 2.14
C SER A 144 2.91 14.54 0.79
N LEU A 145 3.31 15.28 -0.25
CA LEU A 145 3.54 14.72 -1.59
C LEU A 145 4.72 13.73 -1.58
N SER A 146 5.73 13.97 -0.77
CA SER A 146 6.89 13.07 -0.64
C SER A 146 6.48 11.70 -0.15
N GLU A 147 5.58 11.61 0.84
CA GLU A 147 4.99 10.35 1.29
C GLU A 147 4.27 9.63 0.14
N LEU A 148 3.43 10.35 -0.62
CA LEU A 148 2.72 9.78 -1.76
C LEU A 148 3.68 9.18 -2.80
N LEU A 149 4.73 9.93 -3.16
CA LEU A 149 5.71 9.49 -4.15
C LEU A 149 6.55 8.31 -3.65
N LEU A 150 6.90 8.28 -2.36
CA LEU A 150 7.63 7.18 -1.74
C LEU A 150 6.83 5.88 -1.80
N ILE A 151 5.54 5.94 -1.45
CA ILE A 151 4.61 4.80 -1.49
C ILE A 151 4.41 4.33 -2.94
N TYR A 152 4.18 5.27 -3.87
CA TYR A 152 3.98 4.95 -5.29
C TYR A 152 5.22 4.30 -5.91
N ASN A 153 6.41 4.84 -5.65
CA ASN A 153 7.66 4.27 -6.16
C ASN A 153 7.92 2.88 -5.59
N THR A 154 7.60 2.66 -4.32
CA THR A 154 7.71 1.35 -3.68
C THR A 154 6.76 0.35 -4.33
N TRP A 155 5.49 0.70 -4.51
CA TRP A 155 4.52 -0.12 -5.24
C TRP A 155 4.96 -0.44 -6.67
N ARG A 156 5.46 0.56 -7.42
CA ARG A 156 5.99 0.34 -8.79
C ARG A 156 7.18 -0.61 -8.80
N LYS A 157 8.11 -0.49 -7.84
CA LYS A 157 9.24 -1.41 -7.71
C LYS A 157 8.76 -2.84 -7.44
N TYR A 158 7.78 -3.01 -6.55
CA TYR A 158 7.19 -4.33 -6.32
C TYR A 158 6.52 -4.88 -7.57
N ARG A 159 5.73 -4.07 -8.26
CA ARG A 159 5.08 -4.48 -9.52
C ARG A 159 6.09 -4.85 -10.60
N ALA A 160 7.22 -4.16 -10.69
CA ALA A 160 8.28 -4.49 -11.65
C ALA A 160 9.03 -5.79 -11.31
N LEU A 161 9.26 -6.07 -10.02
CA LEU A 161 10.04 -7.22 -9.58
C LEU A 161 9.21 -8.48 -9.35
N PHE A 162 7.95 -8.32 -8.98
CA PHE A 162 7.07 -9.41 -8.55
C PHE A 162 5.77 -9.48 -9.34
N GLY A 163 5.58 -8.57 -10.29
CA GLY A 163 4.45 -8.60 -11.22
C GLY A 163 4.45 -9.86 -12.09
N ILE A 164 3.26 -10.38 -12.33
CA ILE A 164 2.87 -11.56 -13.13
C ILE A 164 3.51 -12.92 -12.71
N GLU A 165 4.79 -13.02 -12.36
CA GLU A 165 5.45 -14.33 -12.17
C GLU A 165 5.65 -14.78 -10.71
N TYR A 166 5.84 -13.87 -9.74
CA TYR A 166 6.29 -14.27 -8.39
C TYR A 166 5.27 -15.09 -7.60
N PHE A 167 3.97 -14.83 -7.79
CA PHE A 167 2.91 -15.57 -7.09
C PHE A 167 2.60 -16.93 -7.74
N SER A 168 2.90 -17.10 -9.04
CA SER A 168 2.73 -18.37 -9.74
C SER A 168 3.73 -19.44 -9.25
N MET A 169 4.95 -19.04 -8.90
CA MET A 169 5.98 -19.97 -8.39
C MET A 169 5.72 -20.42 -6.95
N GLN A 170 5.18 -19.56 -6.08
CA GLN A 170 4.87 -19.97 -4.71
C GLN A 170 3.64 -20.89 -4.63
N TYR A 171 2.67 -20.77 -5.53
CA TYR A 171 1.48 -21.64 -5.56
C TYR A 171 1.81 -23.05 -6.10
N ASN A 172 2.80 -23.17 -7.00
CA ASN A 172 3.25 -24.45 -7.54
C ASN A 172 4.19 -25.24 -6.60
N ASN A 173 4.83 -24.58 -5.64
CA ASN A 173 5.70 -25.23 -4.64
C ASN A 173 4.95 -25.65 -3.36
N ALA A 174 3.63 -25.47 -3.31
CA ALA A 174 2.78 -25.82 -2.16
C ALA A 174 1.80 -26.98 -2.46
N LYS A 175 2.03 -27.73 -3.55
CA LYS A 175 1.34 -28.99 -3.85
C LYS A 175 2.22 -30.19 -3.56
#